data_AF-A0A835G3C2-F1
#
_entry.id   AF-A0A835G3C2-F1
#
_cell.length_a   1.000
_cell.length_b   1.000
_cell.length_c   1.000
_cell.angle_alpha   90.00
_cell.angle_beta   90.00
_cell.angle_gamma   90.00
#
_symmetry.space_group_name_H-M   'P 1'
#
loop_
_entity.id
_entity.type
_entity.pdbx_description
1 polymer ?
#
loop_
_entity_poly.entity_id
_entity_poly.type
_entity_poly.pdbx_seq_one_letter_code
_entity_poly.pdbx_strand_id
1 'polypeptide(L)'
;MTKEYYSKNLSELKRAWACPSCTNIARRKNENTPVRNQFEILSEEADMSCDDLLPNTSGTDSDSRMFQQASIRTSANKQLSLVPETPCSISYERFGELLDFKLESIRVALAADIKKEITAAIENLKDEFTRTTDFLASEQRDIQDKLASVDSTITSLESENIKLRTEMNELKRRLQTLEKSSRCRNMEIHSVPERKTENLFAIFEKLCKEIKVSTPNTDILSIRRVAKINSESDRPRNILVTLQSERQRDVLISALRQYNKENKDNQLNSSHLGISGENVEFI
;
A
#
# COMPACT_ATOMS: atom_id res chain seq x y z
N MET A 1 -12.05 23.57 -23.62
CA MET A 1 -13.03 23.49 -22.52
C MET A 1 -12.73 24.57 -21.51
N THR A 2 -13.71 25.41 -21.17
CA THR A 2 -13.54 26.57 -20.28
C THR A 2 -13.77 26.19 -18.81
N LYS A 3 -13.24 26.98 -17.88
CA LYS A 3 -13.36 26.77 -16.42
C LYS A 3 -14.82 26.72 -15.94
N GLU A 4 -15.71 27.45 -16.62
CA GLU A 4 -17.16 27.48 -16.35
C GLU A 4 -17.88 26.17 -16.71
N TYR A 5 -17.37 25.42 -17.68
CA TYR A 5 -17.94 24.12 -18.04
C TYR A 5 -17.72 23.10 -16.92
N TYR A 6 -16.54 23.12 -16.29
CA TYR A 6 -16.20 22.21 -15.20
C TYR A 6 -16.96 22.50 -13.91
N SER A 7 -17.22 23.76 -13.60
CA SER A 7 -18.00 24.13 -12.41
C SER A 7 -19.47 23.74 -12.54
N LYS A 8 -20.06 23.91 -13.72
CA LYS A 8 -21.48 23.53 -13.97
C LYS A 8 -21.70 22.01 -14.00
N ASN A 9 -20.72 21.24 -14.49
CA ASN A 9 -20.89 19.79 -14.71
C ASN A 9 -20.10 18.94 -13.70
N LEU A 10 -19.69 19.51 -12.56
CA LEU A 10 -18.83 18.84 -11.58
C LEU A 10 -19.43 17.52 -11.06
N SER A 11 -20.73 17.49 -10.81
CA SER A 11 -21.45 16.32 -10.28
C SER A 11 -21.51 15.17 -11.29
N GLU A 12 -21.79 15.47 -12.56
CA GLU A 12 -21.77 14.47 -13.64
C GLU A 12 -20.35 13.99 -13.95
N LEU A 13 -19.39 14.91 -14.02
CA LEU A 13 -17.99 14.57 -14.24
C LEU A 13 -17.44 13.69 -13.12
N LYS A 14 -17.79 13.94 -11.85
CA LYS A 14 -17.41 13.06 -10.73
C LYS A 14 -18.05 11.67 -10.81
N ARG A 15 -19.29 11.56 -11.31
CA ARG A 15 -19.96 10.27 -11.52
C ARG A 15 -19.35 9.48 -12.68
N ALA A 16 -18.95 10.15 -13.75
CA ALA A 16 -18.39 9.52 -14.95
C ALA A 16 -16.87 9.33 -14.87
N TRP A 17 -16.19 9.97 -13.91
CA TRP A 17 -14.74 9.86 -13.80
C TRP A 17 -14.33 8.48 -13.29
N ALA A 18 -13.61 7.77 -14.14
CA ALA A 18 -12.94 6.53 -13.77
C ALA A 18 -11.42 6.75 -13.82
N CYS A 19 -10.72 6.29 -12.78
CA CYS A 19 -9.27 6.40 -12.72
C CYS A 19 -8.63 5.57 -13.85
N PRO A 20 -7.80 6.16 -14.73
CA PRO A 20 -7.16 5.44 -15.85
C PRO A 20 -6.28 4.27 -15.39
N SER A 21 -5.80 4.30 -14.15
CA SER A 21 -4.98 3.23 -13.55
C SER A 21 -5.82 2.11 -12.92
N CYS A 22 -7.10 2.35 -12.63
CA CYS A 22 -7.97 1.39 -11.94
C CYS A 22 -9.00 0.71 -12.84
N THR A 23 -9.21 1.19 -14.07
CA THR A 23 -10.23 0.68 -15.01
C THR A 23 -9.92 -0.69 -15.60
N ASN A 24 -8.68 -1.18 -15.50
CA ASN A 24 -8.26 -2.50 -16.00
C ASN A 24 -8.19 -3.61 -14.92
N ILE A 25 -8.64 -3.34 -13.69
CA ILE A 25 -8.73 -4.38 -12.67
C ILE A 25 -10.10 -5.04 -12.81
N ALA A 26 -10.14 -6.20 -13.47
CA ALA A 26 -11.33 -7.03 -13.52
C ALA A 26 -11.87 -7.23 -12.10
N ARG A 27 -13.15 -6.92 -11.89
CA ARG A 27 -13.86 -7.15 -10.62
C ARG A 27 -13.74 -8.64 -10.27
N ARG A 28 -12.83 -8.98 -9.36
CA ARG A 28 -12.82 -10.30 -8.72
C ARG A 28 -14.12 -10.41 -7.92
N LYS A 29 -14.84 -11.52 -8.09
CA LYS A 29 -16.00 -11.87 -7.26
C LYS A 29 -15.61 -11.75 -5.78
N ASN A 30 -16.31 -10.88 -5.07
CA ASN A 30 -16.22 -10.73 -3.63
C ASN A 30 -16.78 -11.98 -2.96
N GLU A 31 -15.95 -12.70 -2.20
CA GLU A 31 -16.45 -13.59 -1.14
C GLU A 31 -15.79 -13.37 0.22
N ASN A 32 -14.81 -12.46 0.40
CA ASN A 32 -14.21 -12.24 1.72
C ASN A 32 -13.64 -10.83 1.93
N THR A 33 -14.52 -9.86 2.18
CA THR A 33 -14.10 -8.57 2.76
C THR A 33 -15.13 -8.15 3.81
N PRO A 34 -14.72 -7.85 5.06
CA PRO A 34 -15.65 -7.64 6.17
C PRO A 34 -16.43 -6.34 5.99
N VAL A 35 -17.73 -6.42 6.30
CA VAL A 35 -18.72 -5.36 6.17
C VAL A 35 -18.33 -4.17 7.05
N ARG A 36 -18.08 -3.01 6.43
CA ARG A 36 -18.00 -1.73 7.13
C ARG A 36 -19.42 -1.27 7.42
N ASN A 37 -19.82 -1.37 8.68
CA ASN A 37 -21.13 -0.98 9.18
C ASN A 37 -21.41 0.50 8.86
N GLN A 38 -22.58 0.77 8.27
CA GLN A 38 -23.12 2.12 8.12
C GLN A 38 -23.73 2.51 9.46
N PHE A 39 -23.21 3.57 10.09
CA PHE A 39 -23.88 4.23 11.20
C PHE A 39 -24.61 5.46 10.66
N GLU A 40 -25.95 5.35 10.64
CA GLU A 40 -26.84 6.51 10.66
C GLU A 40 -26.76 7.19 12.03
N ILE A 41 -26.83 8.51 12.00
CA ILE A 41 -26.82 9.41 13.14
C ILE A 41 -28.18 9.33 13.83
N LEU A 42 -28.24 8.88 15.08
CA LEU A 42 -29.20 9.35 16.07
C LEU A 42 -28.56 9.38 17.46
N SER A 43 -28.97 10.40 18.19
CA SER A 43 -28.46 10.98 19.43
C SER A 43 -28.75 10.17 20.69
N GLU A 44 -28.06 10.60 21.77
CA GLU A 44 -28.36 10.43 23.20
C GLU A 44 -27.57 9.38 24.01
N GLU A 45 -26.82 9.96 24.97
CA GLU A 45 -26.46 9.49 26.31
C GLU A 45 -25.75 8.14 26.48
N ALA A 46 -24.47 8.25 26.84
CA ALA A 46 -23.64 7.17 27.31
C ALA A 46 -23.88 6.93 28.81
N ASP A 47 -24.37 5.74 29.14
CA ASP A 47 -24.18 5.15 30.47
C ASP A 47 -23.66 3.72 30.34
N MET A 48 -22.48 3.51 30.91
CA MET A 48 -21.82 2.22 31.07
C MET A 48 -22.43 1.46 32.24
N SER A 49 -22.99 0.28 31.98
CA SER A 49 -23.18 -0.75 33.01
C SER A 49 -23.21 -2.13 32.34
N CYS A 50 -22.29 -3.02 32.72
CA CYS A 50 -22.29 -4.41 32.31
C CYS A 50 -22.55 -5.30 33.54
N ASP A 51 -23.79 -5.74 33.67
CA ASP A 51 -24.20 -6.85 34.53
C ASP A 51 -25.14 -7.77 33.73
N ASP A 52 -25.18 -9.03 34.17
CA ASP A 52 -26.02 -10.15 33.72
C ASP A 52 -25.49 -11.08 32.63
N LEU A 53 -24.86 -12.17 33.06
CA LEU A 53 -25.12 -13.51 32.51
C LEU A 53 -25.16 -14.56 33.64
N LEU A 54 -26.36 -15.07 33.91
CA LEU A 54 -26.63 -16.29 34.67
C LEU A 54 -26.67 -17.53 33.73
N PRO A 55 -26.58 -18.76 34.29
CA PRO A 55 -25.97 -19.90 33.65
C PRO A 55 -26.99 -20.75 32.90
N ASN A 56 -26.50 -21.60 31.97
CA ASN A 56 -27.32 -22.68 31.47
C ASN A 56 -26.66 -24.06 31.60
N THR A 57 -27.54 -24.94 32.03
CA THR A 57 -27.45 -26.36 32.36
C THR A 57 -26.93 -27.25 31.23
N SER A 58 -26.27 -28.35 31.61
CA SER A 58 -26.38 -29.62 30.89
C SER A 58 -26.08 -30.78 31.85
N GLY A 59 -27.00 -31.74 31.88
CA GLY A 59 -26.85 -33.01 32.57
C GLY A 59 -26.71 -34.16 31.56
N THR A 60 -26.70 -35.38 32.12
CA THR A 60 -26.55 -36.72 31.50
C THR A 60 -25.08 -37.08 31.20
N ASP A 61 -24.55 -38.25 31.55
CA ASP A 61 -25.19 -39.54 31.84
C ASP A 61 -24.23 -40.51 32.60
N SER A 62 -24.83 -41.47 33.34
CA SER A 62 -24.41 -42.86 33.68
C SER A 62 -22.90 -43.26 33.61
N ASP A 63 -22.31 -44.04 34.54
CA ASP A 63 -22.78 -45.31 35.11
C ASP A 63 -21.77 -45.88 36.15
N SER A 64 -22.19 -46.93 36.85
CA SER A 64 -21.38 -47.96 37.55
C SER A 64 -21.09 -47.87 39.06
N ARG A 65 -21.87 -48.72 39.75
CA ARG A 65 -21.81 -49.22 41.12
C ARG A 65 -20.50 -49.96 41.46
N MET A 66 -20.05 -49.86 42.72
CA MET A 66 -19.69 -51.05 43.51
C MET A 66 -19.82 -50.80 45.02
N PHE A 67 -20.75 -51.55 45.62
CA PHE A 67 -20.86 -51.80 47.05
C PHE A 67 -19.79 -52.80 47.49
N GLN A 68 -19.17 -52.57 48.65
CA GLN A 68 -18.70 -53.67 49.51
C GLN A 68 -18.82 -53.26 50.98
N GLN A 69 -19.90 -53.73 51.60
CA GLN A 69 -20.01 -53.91 53.04
C GLN A 69 -19.15 -55.11 53.43
N ALA A 70 -18.29 -54.96 54.44
CA ALA A 70 -17.69 -56.07 55.15
C ALA A 70 -18.10 -56.01 56.62
N SER A 71 -19.03 -56.91 56.98
CA SER A 71 -19.27 -57.35 58.34
C SER A 71 -18.11 -58.24 58.80
N ILE A 72 -17.55 -57.98 59.98
CA ILE A 72 -16.84 -58.99 60.76
C ILE A 72 -17.45 -59.01 62.16
N ARG A 73 -18.24 -60.05 62.42
CA ARG A 73 -18.54 -60.56 63.75
C ARG A 73 -17.52 -61.66 64.05
N THR A 74 -16.80 -61.55 65.17
CA THR A 74 -16.47 -62.74 65.96
C THR A 74 -16.37 -62.40 67.43
N SER A 75 -17.14 -63.13 68.21
CA SER A 75 -17.27 -63.05 69.66
C SER A 75 -16.09 -63.71 70.37
N ALA A 76 -15.66 -63.15 71.50
CA ALA A 76 -15.07 -63.90 72.60
C ALA A 76 -15.48 -63.26 73.93
N ASN A 77 -15.96 -64.12 74.82
CA ASN A 77 -16.81 -63.84 75.97
C ASN A 77 -16.00 -64.13 77.25
N LYS A 78 -15.92 -63.17 78.19
CA LYS A 78 -15.62 -63.28 79.64
C LYS A 78 -15.30 -61.86 80.13
N GLN A 79 -15.84 -61.31 81.22
CA GLN A 79 -16.38 -61.94 82.41
C GLN A 79 -17.29 -60.94 83.14
N LEU A 80 -18.29 -61.51 83.80
CA LEU A 80 -19.31 -60.91 84.65
C LEU A 80 -18.71 -60.07 85.81
N SER A 81 -19.17 -58.83 85.99
CA SER A 81 -19.32 -58.26 87.33
C SER A 81 -20.39 -57.18 87.35
N LEU A 82 -21.42 -57.40 88.16
CA LEU A 82 -22.56 -56.54 88.40
C LEU A 82 -22.16 -55.26 89.14
N VAL A 83 -22.56 -54.08 88.64
CA VAL A 83 -22.77 -52.85 89.44
C VAL A 83 -23.92 -52.04 88.78
N PRO A 84 -24.81 -51.38 89.56
CA PRO A 84 -26.18 -51.06 89.16
C PRO A 84 -26.32 -49.90 88.17
N GLU A 85 -27.39 -49.97 87.38
CA GLU A 85 -27.91 -48.90 86.54
C GLU A 85 -28.22 -47.65 87.37
N THR A 86 -27.41 -46.60 87.18
CA THR A 86 -27.80 -45.22 87.40
C THR A 86 -27.92 -44.54 86.04
N PRO A 87 -29.05 -43.89 85.70
CA PRO A 87 -29.11 -43.05 84.52
C PRO A 87 -28.20 -41.84 84.78
N CYS A 88 -26.97 -41.90 84.27
CA CYS A 88 -26.01 -40.82 84.42
C CYS A 88 -26.50 -39.63 83.57
N SER A 89 -27.30 -38.74 84.17
CA SER A 89 -27.59 -37.46 83.55
C SER A 89 -26.29 -36.68 83.49
N ILE A 90 -25.82 -36.41 82.27
CA ILE A 90 -24.70 -35.50 82.05
C ILE A 90 -25.13 -34.12 82.62
N SER A 91 -24.31 -33.53 83.49
CA SER A 91 -24.56 -32.16 83.96
C SER A 91 -24.47 -31.20 82.78
N TYR A 92 -25.30 -30.15 82.79
CA TYR A 92 -25.31 -29.14 81.73
C TYR A 92 -23.92 -28.52 81.49
N GLU A 93 -23.10 -28.40 82.54
CA GLU A 93 -21.71 -27.92 82.44
C GLU A 93 -20.82 -28.85 81.60
N ARG A 94 -20.89 -30.17 81.85
CA ARG A 94 -20.10 -31.16 81.10
C ARG A 94 -20.58 -31.34 79.65
N PHE A 95 -21.87 -31.11 79.40
CA PHE A 95 -22.40 -31.01 78.05
C PHE A 95 -21.87 -29.76 77.32
N GLY A 96 -21.82 -28.62 78.01
CA GLY A 96 -21.22 -27.38 77.49
C GLY A 96 -19.76 -27.56 77.08
N GLU A 97 -18.93 -28.15 77.95
CA GLU A 97 -17.52 -28.42 77.64
C GLU A 97 -17.33 -29.34 76.43
N LEU A 98 -18.14 -30.40 76.31
CA LEU A 98 -18.11 -31.31 75.16
C LEU A 98 -18.57 -30.63 73.88
N LEU A 99 -19.58 -29.76 73.97
CA LEU A 99 -20.11 -29.00 72.85
C LEU A 99 -19.10 -27.96 72.37
N ASP A 100 -18.45 -27.23 73.28
CA ASP A 100 -17.38 -26.29 72.96
C ASP A 100 -16.17 -27.00 72.35
N PHE A 101 -15.75 -28.14 72.91
CA PHE A 101 -14.69 -28.96 72.33
C PHE A 101 -15.02 -29.43 70.91
N LYS A 102 -16.28 -29.83 70.66
CA LYS A 102 -16.73 -30.25 69.33
C LYS A 102 -16.85 -29.07 68.37
N LEU A 103 -17.37 -27.93 68.81
CA LEU A 103 -17.44 -26.71 67.99
C LEU A 103 -16.05 -26.22 67.62
N GLU A 104 -15.09 -26.25 68.55
CA GLU A 104 -13.71 -25.87 68.28
C GLU A 104 -13.02 -26.85 67.33
N SER A 105 -13.24 -28.15 67.52
CA SER A 105 -12.76 -29.17 66.57
C SER A 105 -13.33 -28.97 65.17
N ILE A 106 -14.60 -28.57 65.04
CA ILE A 106 -15.24 -28.27 63.75
C ILE A 106 -14.67 -26.98 63.15
N ARG A 107 -14.47 -25.92 63.95
CA ARG A 107 -13.85 -24.67 63.50
C ARG A 107 -12.45 -24.89 62.95
N VAL A 108 -11.62 -25.64 63.67
CA VAL A 108 -10.25 -25.95 63.24
C VAL A 108 -10.25 -26.78 61.96
N ALA A 109 -11.12 -27.80 61.85
CA ALA A 109 -11.24 -28.61 60.65
C ALA A 109 -11.70 -27.79 59.44
N LEU A 110 -12.75 -26.99 59.59
CA LEU A 110 -13.26 -26.11 58.53
C LEU A 110 -12.23 -25.06 58.11
N ALA A 111 -11.52 -24.45 59.06
CA ALA A 111 -10.47 -23.48 58.74
C ALA A 111 -9.30 -24.12 57.98
N ALA A 112 -8.95 -25.37 58.32
CA ALA A 112 -7.92 -26.13 57.60
C ALA A 112 -8.36 -26.48 56.17
N ASP A 113 -9.59 -26.94 55.99
CA ASP A 113 -10.14 -27.30 54.67
C ASP A 113 -10.29 -26.07 53.77
N ILE A 114 -10.82 -24.96 54.30
CA ILE A 114 -10.92 -23.69 53.56
C ILE A 114 -9.52 -23.18 53.17
N LYS A 115 -8.55 -23.23 54.08
CA LYS A 115 -7.17 -22.81 53.78
C LYS A 115 -6.55 -23.68 52.68
N LYS A 116 -6.82 -24.98 52.69
CA LYS A 116 -6.33 -25.91 51.67
C LYS A 116 -6.95 -25.63 50.29
N GLU A 117 -8.27 -25.43 50.22
CA GLU A 117 -8.95 -25.09 48.97
C GLU A 117 -8.51 -23.72 48.41
N ILE A 118 -8.38 -22.71 49.27
CA ILE A 118 -7.89 -21.38 48.87
C ILE A 118 -6.45 -21.45 48.34
N THR A 119 -5.57 -22.18 49.02
CA THR A 119 -4.17 -22.32 48.57
C THR A 119 -4.07 -23.05 47.24
N ALA A 120 -4.84 -24.13 47.05
CA ALA A 120 -4.92 -24.84 45.77
C ALA A 120 -5.46 -23.94 44.64
N ALA A 121 -6.50 -23.15 44.90
CA ALA A 121 -7.05 -22.21 43.92
C ALA A 121 -6.04 -21.10 43.55
N ILE A 122 -5.29 -20.58 44.52
CA ILE A 122 -4.25 -19.57 44.29
C ILE A 122 -3.08 -20.16 43.47
N GLU A 123 -2.67 -21.39 43.75
CA GLU A 123 -1.61 -22.07 42.98
C GLU A 123 -2.04 -22.29 41.53
N ASN A 124 -3.26 -22.77 41.30
CA ASN A 124 -3.79 -22.94 39.94
C ASN A 124 -3.88 -21.60 39.18
N LEU A 125 -4.38 -20.55 39.83
CA LEU A 125 -4.44 -19.21 39.21
C LEU A 125 -3.05 -18.67 38.89
N LYS A 126 -2.07 -18.91 39.77
CA LYS A 126 -0.69 -18.51 39.53
C LYS A 126 -0.12 -19.21 38.31
N ASP A 127 -0.35 -20.52 38.18
CA ASP A 127 0.14 -21.31 37.05
C ASP A 127 -0.51 -20.87 35.73
N GLU A 128 -1.82 -20.62 35.72
CA GLU A 128 -2.53 -20.07 34.54
C GLU A 128 -2.02 -18.67 34.17
N PHE A 129 -1.78 -17.83 35.17
CA PHE A 129 -1.24 -16.48 34.96
C PHE A 129 0.19 -16.52 34.41
N THR A 130 1.05 -17.37 34.97
CA THR A 130 2.42 -17.58 34.46
C THR A 130 2.38 -18.08 33.02
N ARG A 131 1.55 -19.08 32.72
CA ARG A 131 1.41 -19.62 31.36
C ARG A 131 0.94 -18.56 30.36
N THR A 132 -0.03 -17.75 30.74
CA THR A 132 -0.55 -16.67 29.89
C THR A 132 0.52 -15.59 29.67
N THR A 133 1.24 -15.22 30.72
CA THR A 133 2.32 -14.21 30.65
C THR A 133 3.47 -14.69 29.77
N ASP A 134 3.89 -15.96 29.91
CA ASP A 134 4.94 -16.55 29.09
C ASP A 134 4.54 -16.62 27.62
N PHE A 135 3.27 -16.99 27.34
CA PHE A 135 2.73 -17.00 25.98
C PHE A 135 2.76 -15.59 25.37
N LEU A 136 2.26 -14.58 26.07
CA LEU A 136 2.28 -13.19 25.60
C LEU A 136 3.72 -12.68 25.39
N ALA A 137 4.65 -13.06 26.25
CA ALA A 137 6.06 -12.72 26.10
C ALA A 137 6.72 -13.42 24.90
N SER A 138 6.28 -14.63 24.55
CA SER A 138 6.72 -15.28 23.31
C SER A 138 6.14 -14.60 22.06
N GLU A 139 4.84 -14.31 22.02
CA GLU A 139 4.20 -13.59 20.91
C GLU A 139 4.82 -12.20 20.71
N GLN A 140 5.11 -11.49 21.79
CA GLN A 140 5.77 -10.18 21.73
C GLN A 140 7.17 -10.28 21.08
N ARG A 141 7.95 -11.32 21.40
CA ARG A 141 9.25 -11.55 20.77
C ARG A 141 9.11 -11.89 19.28
N ASP A 142 8.18 -12.76 18.94
CA ASP A 142 7.93 -13.13 17.54
C ASP A 142 7.51 -11.93 16.69
N ILE A 143 6.70 -11.03 17.25
CA ILE A 143 6.31 -9.77 16.60
C ILE A 143 7.52 -8.84 16.43
N GLN A 144 8.37 -8.72 17.46
CA GLN A 144 9.60 -7.92 17.38
C GLN A 144 10.55 -8.44 16.30
N ASP A 145 10.74 -9.75 16.21
CA ASP A 145 11.60 -10.38 15.21
C ASP A 145 11.04 -10.18 13.79
N LYS A 146 9.73 -10.32 13.60
CA LYS A 146 9.07 -10.01 12.33
C LYS A 146 9.23 -8.55 11.95
N LEU A 147 9.07 -7.64 12.91
CA LEU A 147 9.22 -6.20 12.69
C LEU A 147 10.65 -5.85 12.28
N ALA A 148 11.65 -6.40 12.97
CA ALA A 148 13.06 -6.21 12.60
C ALA A 148 13.37 -6.78 11.20
N SER A 149 12.81 -7.93 10.85
CA SER A 149 12.96 -8.51 9.51
C SER A 149 12.31 -7.65 8.42
N VAL A 150 11.10 -7.14 8.67
CA VAL A 150 10.40 -6.24 7.75
C VAL A 150 11.18 -4.94 7.59
N ASP A 151 11.68 -4.34 8.66
CA ASP A 151 12.48 -3.11 8.60
C ASP A 151 13.77 -3.32 7.80
N SER A 152 14.45 -4.46 7.99
CA SER A 152 15.63 -4.81 7.19
C SER A 152 15.30 -4.95 5.69
N THR A 153 14.13 -5.49 5.38
CA THR A 153 13.66 -5.64 4.00
C THR A 153 13.31 -4.29 3.39
N ILE A 154 12.61 -3.42 4.13
CA ILE A 154 12.25 -2.07 3.70
C ILE A 154 13.52 -1.28 3.38
N THR A 155 14.50 -1.26 4.29
CA THR A 155 15.74 -0.51 4.06
C THR A 155 16.54 -1.04 2.86
N SER A 156 16.56 -2.36 2.65
CA SER A 156 17.18 -2.96 1.45
C SER A 156 16.45 -2.54 0.17
N LEU A 157 15.12 -2.63 0.16
CA LEU A 157 14.29 -2.25 -0.99
C LEU A 157 14.41 -0.76 -1.30
N GLU A 158 14.45 0.11 -0.30
CA GLU A 158 14.67 1.54 -0.48
C GLU A 158 16.04 1.83 -1.09
N SER A 159 17.09 1.16 -0.60
CA SER A 159 18.45 1.26 -1.16
C SER A 159 18.49 0.85 -2.63
N GLU A 160 17.89 -0.29 -2.96
CA GLU A 160 17.79 -0.77 -4.34
C GLU A 160 16.97 0.17 -5.22
N ASN A 161 15.86 0.71 -4.71
CA ASN A 161 15.02 1.65 -5.45
C ASN A 161 15.80 2.92 -5.80
N ILE A 162 16.59 3.45 -4.85
CA ILE A 162 17.47 4.60 -5.09
C ILE A 162 18.50 4.26 -6.17
N LYS A 163 19.19 3.13 -6.07
CA LYS A 163 20.18 2.67 -7.07
C LYS A 163 19.55 2.57 -8.46
N LEU A 164 18.42 1.87 -8.58
CA LEU A 164 17.71 1.70 -9.84
C LEU A 164 17.26 3.05 -10.44
N ARG A 165 16.76 3.97 -9.61
CA ARG A 165 16.39 5.32 -10.07
C ARG A 165 17.60 6.09 -10.58
N THR A 166 18.74 5.98 -9.91
CA THR A 166 19.97 6.65 -10.35
C THR A 166 20.46 6.10 -11.69
N GLU A 167 20.52 4.79 -11.85
CA GLU A 167 20.91 4.13 -13.10
C GLU A 167 19.94 4.46 -14.25
N MET A 168 18.63 4.45 -13.97
CA MET A 168 17.61 4.82 -14.96
C MET A 168 17.80 6.26 -15.44
N ASN A 169 18.11 7.18 -14.52
CA ASN A 169 18.35 8.58 -14.87
C ASN A 169 19.64 8.76 -15.66
N GLU A 170 20.70 8.03 -15.33
CA GLU A 170 21.95 8.02 -16.11
C GLU A 170 21.70 7.48 -17.53
N LEU A 171 21.00 6.37 -17.66
CA LEU A 171 20.67 5.78 -18.95
C LEU A 171 19.83 6.73 -19.81
N LYS A 172 18.82 7.40 -19.20
CA LYS A 172 18.03 8.44 -19.88
C LYS A 172 18.91 9.58 -20.39
N ARG A 173 19.85 10.07 -19.57
CA ARG A 173 20.79 11.12 -19.99
C ARG A 173 21.67 10.66 -21.15
N ARG A 174 22.21 9.44 -21.09
CA ARG A 174 23.02 8.86 -22.16
C ARG A 174 22.22 8.73 -23.46
N LEU A 175 20.98 8.24 -23.37
CA LEU A 175 20.07 8.14 -24.51
C LEU A 175 19.79 9.50 -25.11
N GLN A 176 19.46 10.52 -24.30
CA GLN A 176 19.25 11.89 -24.78
C GLN A 176 20.49 12.46 -25.48
N THR A 177 21.69 12.20 -24.96
CA THR A 177 22.94 12.62 -25.61
C THR A 177 23.14 11.94 -26.97
N LEU A 178 22.88 10.64 -27.05
CA LEU A 178 22.95 9.89 -28.32
C LEU A 178 21.91 10.39 -29.33
N GLU A 179 20.68 10.64 -28.88
CA GLU A 179 19.62 11.19 -29.73
C GLU A 179 19.96 12.58 -30.26
N LYS A 180 20.52 13.46 -29.41
CA LYS A 180 21.00 14.78 -29.81
C LYS A 180 22.15 14.66 -30.82
N SER A 181 23.13 13.80 -30.54
CA SER A 181 24.28 13.56 -31.43
C SER A 181 23.83 13.01 -32.80
N SER A 182 22.88 12.07 -32.81
CA SER A 182 22.36 11.50 -34.07
C SER A 182 21.68 12.53 -34.98
N ARG A 183 21.20 13.65 -34.42
CA ARG A 183 20.52 14.73 -35.13
C ARG A 183 21.33 16.03 -35.18
N CYS A 184 22.59 16.03 -34.70
CA CYS A 184 23.38 17.26 -34.59
C CYS A 184 23.79 17.86 -35.94
N ARG A 185 23.66 17.10 -37.03
CA ARG A 185 23.92 17.57 -38.40
C ARG A 185 22.65 17.85 -39.19
N ASN A 186 21.49 17.64 -38.57
CA ASN A 186 20.22 17.81 -39.21
C ASN A 186 19.74 19.25 -39.02
N MET A 187 19.16 19.79 -40.08
CA MET A 187 18.45 21.06 -40.10
C MET A 187 17.06 20.81 -40.66
N GLU A 188 16.04 21.33 -39.99
CA GLU A 188 14.66 21.28 -40.47
C GLU A 188 14.27 22.64 -41.07
N ILE A 189 13.63 22.60 -42.22
CA ILE A 189 13.04 23.77 -42.87
C ILE A 189 11.53 23.55 -42.83
N HIS A 190 10.86 24.42 -42.09
CA HIS A 190 9.41 24.33 -41.91
C HIS A 190 8.67 25.12 -43.00
N SER A 191 7.38 24.83 -43.15
CA SER A 191 6.43 25.71 -43.84
C SER A 191 6.69 25.96 -45.33
N VAL A 192 7.49 25.12 -45.98
CA VAL A 192 7.68 25.17 -47.44
C VAL A 192 6.49 24.50 -48.13
N PRO A 193 5.72 25.18 -49.00
CA PRO A 193 4.61 24.57 -49.73
C PRO A 193 5.02 23.32 -50.51
N GLU A 194 4.18 22.28 -50.53
CA GLU A 194 4.47 21.01 -51.22
C GLU A 194 4.04 21.06 -52.70
N ARG A 195 4.88 20.54 -53.59
CA ARG A 195 4.54 20.32 -55.01
C ARG A 195 4.88 18.91 -55.42
N LYS A 196 4.09 18.32 -56.33
CA LYS A 196 4.30 16.94 -56.83
C LYS A 196 5.69 16.73 -57.45
N THR A 197 6.21 17.76 -58.12
CA THR A 197 7.50 17.74 -58.82
C THR A 197 8.40 18.84 -58.26
N GLU A 198 8.72 18.77 -56.98
CA GLU A 198 9.66 19.70 -56.34
C GLU A 198 11.10 19.18 -56.36
N ASN A 199 12.05 20.10 -56.53
CA ASN A 199 13.46 19.81 -56.35
C ASN A 199 13.91 20.44 -55.03
N LEU A 200 14.01 19.62 -53.98
CA LEU A 200 14.38 20.07 -52.63
C LEU A 200 15.80 20.67 -52.57
N PHE A 201 16.73 20.14 -53.38
CA PHE A 201 18.07 20.69 -53.48
C PHE A 201 18.05 22.11 -54.05
N ALA A 202 17.28 22.36 -55.10
CA ALA A 202 17.16 23.69 -55.69
C ALA A 202 16.50 24.70 -54.72
N ILE A 203 15.53 24.25 -53.90
CA ILE A 203 14.92 25.08 -52.85
C ILE A 203 15.96 25.45 -51.80
N PHE A 204 16.75 24.48 -51.33
CA PHE A 204 17.79 24.70 -50.34
C PHE A 204 18.92 25.59 -50.87
N GLU A 205 19.35 25.40 -52.13
CA GLU A 205 20.38 26.22 -52.77
C GLU A 205 19.94 27.69 -52.87
N LYS A 206 18.67 27.95 -53.20
CA LYS A 206 18.11 29.31 -53.18
C LYS A 206 18.11 29.91 -51.79
N LEU A 207 17.73 29.13 -50.78
CA LEU A 207 17.78 29.56 -49.38
C LEU A 207 19.20 30.00 -49.00
N CYS A 208 20.20 29.17 -49.31
CA CYS A 208 21.61 29.48 -49.06
C CYS A 208 22.07 30.76 -49.78
N LYS A 209 21.64 30.98 -51.03
CA LYS A 209 21.93 32.20 -51.79
C LYS A 209 21.33 33.45 -51.14
N GLU A 210 20.09 33.36 -50.67
CA GLU A 210 19.39 34.48 -50.03
C GLU A 210 20.08 34.92 -48.73
N ILE A 211 20.48 33.96 -47.88
CA ILE A 211 21.22 34.23 -46.64
C ILE A 211 22.73 34.46 -46.86
N LYS A 212 23.19 34.48 -48.12
CA LYS A 212 24.59 34.71 -48.52
C LYS A 212 25.58 33.70 -47.93
N VAL A 213 25.16 32.44 -47.74
CA VAL A 213 26.03 31.36 -47.26
C VAL A 213 26.32 30.40 -48.41
N SER A 214 27.60 30.21 -48.74
CA SER A 214 28.02 29.21 -49.72
C SER A 214 28.02 27.82 -49.09
N THR A 215 27.17 26.92 -49.60
CA THR A 215 27.14 25.50 -49.20
C THR A 215 27.29 24.67 -50.48
N PRO A 216 28.46 24.05 -50.74
CA PRO A 216 28.63 23.20 -51.91
C PRO A 216 27.78 21.93 -51.78
N ASN A 217 27.40 21.36 -52.92
CA ASN A 217 26.57 20.15 -52.95
C ASN A 217 27.23 18.94 -52.27
N THR A 218 28.56 18.94 -52.11
CA THR A 218 29.33 17.91 -51.38
C THR A 218 29.01 17.87 -49.90
N ASP A 219 28.59 19.00 -49.34
CA ASP A 219 28.37 19.16 -47.90
C ASP A 219 26.96 18.70 -47.49
N ILE A 220 26.11 18.38 -48.47
CA ILE A 220 24.74 17.92 -48.27
C ILE A 220 24.73 16.39 -48.41
N LEU A 221 24.50 15.70 -47.30
CA LEU A 221 24.43 14.23 -47.29
C LEU A 221 23.07 13.71 -47.74
N SER A 222 21.99 14.34 -47.30
CA SER A 222 20.64 13.98 -47.73
C SER A 222 19.65 15.12 -47.55
N ILE A 223 18.66 15.21 -48.43
CA ILE A 223 17.52 16.13 -48.32
C ILE A 223 16.23 15.36 -48.59
N ARG A 224 15.26 15.45 -47.68
CA ARG A 224 13.99 14.74 -47.79
C ARG A 224 12.88 15.43 -47.00
N ARG A 225 11.63 15.26 -47.43
CA ARG A 225 10.46 15.60 -46.61
C ARG A 225 10.31 14.60 -45.45
N VAL A 226 10.00 15.07 -44.26
CA VAL A 226 9.69 14.25 -43.08
C VAL A 226 8.21 13.90 -43.10
N ALA A 227 7.87 12.66 -42.78
CA ALA A 227 6.47 12.24 -42.66
C ALA A 227 5.76 13.04 -41.57
N LYS A 228 4.47 13.35 -41.78
CA LYS A 228 3.66 14.01 -40.76
C LYS A 228 3.39 13.01 -39.63
N ILE A 229 3.45 13.48 -38.38
CA ILE A 229 2.98 12.70 -37.23
C ILE A 229 1.46 12.54 -37.30
N ASN A 230 0.76 13.62 -37.69
CA ASN A 230 -0.68 13.61 -37.96
C ASN A 230 -0.92 13.76 -39.47
N SER A 231 -1.46 12.72 -40.12
CA SER A 231 -1.75 12.71 -41.55
C SER A 231 -2.78 13.76 -41.97
N GLU A 232 -3.72 14.08 -41.08
CA GLU A 232 -4.87 14.95 -41.35
C GLU A 232 -4.54 16.44 -41.26
N SER A 233 -3.30 16.80 -40.91
CA SER A 233 -2.92 18.22 -40.81
C SER A 233 -2.69 18.84 -42.19
N ASP A 234 -3.31 19.99 -42.43
CA ASP A 234 -3.09 20.80 -43.64
C ASP A 234 -1.68 21.40 -43.73
N ARG A 235 -0.91 21.40 -42.62
CA ARG A 235 0.46 21.95 -42.61
C ARG A 235 1.36 21.11 -43.53
N PRO A 236 2.17 21.74 -44.40
CA PRO A 236 3.11 21.01 -45.25
C PRO A 236 4.17 20.29 -44.41
N ARG A 237 4.67 19.16 -44.94
CA ARG A 237 5.76 18.35 -44.35
C ARG A 237 7.05 19.15 -44.25
N ASN A 238 7.77 19.04 -43.15
CA ASN A 238 9.07 19.71 -43.03
C ASN A 238 10.09 19.09 -44.00
N ILE A 239 11.06 19.87 -44.45
CA ILE A 239 12.23 19.37 -45.19
C ILE A 239 13.35 19.16 -44.17
N LEU A 240 13.89 17.95 -44.12
CA LEU A 240 15.07 17.61 -43.34
C LEU A 240 16.29 17.61 -44.25
N VAL A 241 17.27 18.43 -43.91
CA VAL A 241 18.58 18.52 -44.56
C VAL A 241 19.62 17.95 -43.59
N THR A 242 20.33 16.90 -44.00
CA THR A 242 21.47 16.36 -43.25
C THR A 242 22.75 16.86 -43.89
N LEU A 243 23.53 17.60 -43.12
CA LEU A 243 24.81 18.18 -43.56
C LEU A 243 25.99 17.28 -43.18
N GLN A 244 27.14 17.53 -43.80
CA GLN A 244 28.37 16.79 -43.53
C GLN A 244 28.89 17.06 -42.12
N SER A 245 28.75 18.30 -41.62
CA SER A 245 29.21 18.71 -40.30
C SER A 245 28.19 19.52 -39.51
N GLU A 246 28.24 19.42 -38.19
CA GLU A 246 27.45 20.26 -37.27
C GLU A 246 27.82 21.74 -37.39
N ARG A 247 29.09 22.05 -37.67
CA ARG A 247 29.56 23.41 -37.85
C ARG A 247 28.87 24.11 -39.04
N GLN A 248 28.68 23.41 -40.16
CA GLN A 248 27.94 23.97 -41.31
C GLN A 248 26.48 24.28 -40.93
N ARG A 249 25.82 23.39 -40.18
CA ARG A 249 24.47 23.61 -39.66
C ARG A 249 24.41 24.90 -38.84
N ASP A 250 25.35 25.09 -37.92
CA ASP A 250 25.35 26.24 -37.01
C ASP A 250 25.66 27.56 -37.74
N VAL A 251 26.51 27.52 -38.76
CA VAL A 251 26.77 28.67 -39.63
C VAL A 251 25.50 29.06 -40.39
N LEU A 252 24.74 28.10 -40.93
CA LEU A 252 23.48 28.37 -41.63
C LEU A 252 22.43 28.96 -40.68
N ILE A 253 22.26 28.36 -39.50
CA ILE A 253 21.28 28.85 -38.51
C ILE A 253 21.66 30.25 -38.01
N SER A 254 22.94 30.51 -37.75
CA SER A 254 23.39 31.84 -37.30
C SER A 254 23.25 32.90 -38.39
N ALA A 255 23.59 32.57 -39.64
CA ALA A 255 23.40 33.46 -40.79
C ALA A 255 21.91 33.77 -41.03
N LEU A 256 21.03 32.76 -40.92
CA LEU A 256 19.57 32.96 -41.02
C LEU A 256 19.06 33.91 -39.93
N ARG A 257 19.48 33.71 -38.67
CA ARG A 257 19.11 34.61 -37.56
C ARG A 257 19.59 36.03 -37.79
N GLN A 258 20.80 36.18 -38.34
CA GLN A 258 21.36 37.48 -38.66
C GLN A 258 20.57 38.15 -39.80
N TYR A 259 20.25 37.42 -40.86
CA TYR A 259 19.44 37.89 -41.97
C TYR A 259 18.05 38.37 -41.49
N ASN A 260 17.35 37.59 -40.67
CA ASN A 260 16.04 37.98 -40.13
C ASN A 260 16.13 39.18 -39.18
N LYS A 261 17.26 39.34 -38.47
CA LYS A 261 17.50 40.50 -37.62
C LYS A 261 17.73 41.78 -38.43
N GLU A 262 18.39 41.67 -39.57
CA GLU A 262 18.62 42.77 -40.52
C GLU A 262 17.35 43.12 -41.30
N ASN A 263 16.51 42.13 -41.62
CA ASN A 263 15.30 42.27 -42.43
C ASN A 263 14.04 42.01 -41.58
N LYS A 264 13.79 42.86 -40.56
CA LYS A 264 12.67 42.66 -39.63
C LYS A 264 11.29 42.66 -40.28
N ASP A 265 11.09 43.55 -41.26
CA ASP A 265 9.80 43.74 -41.94
C ASP A 265 9.56 42.73 -43.06
N ASN A 266 10.63 42.04 -43.50
CA ASN A 266 10.58 41.04 -44.57
C ASN A 266 11.54 39.90 -44.25
N GLN A 267 11.17 39.12 -43.23
CA GLN A 267 11.92 37.92 -42.86
C GLN A 267 11.91 36.89 -43.98
N LEU A 268 12.83 35.93 -43.91
CA LEU A 268 12.92 34.87 -44.91
C LEU A 268 11.56 34.15 -45.06
N ASN A 269 11.00 34.21 -46.27
CA ASN A 269 9.67 33.70 -46.58
C ASN A 269 9.64 33.05 -47.97
N SER A 270 8.53 32.38 -48.30
CA SER A 270 8.34 31.62 -49.55
C SER A 270 8.62 32.41 -50.83
N SER A 271 8.41 33.73 -50.84
CA SER A 271 8.69 34.57 -52.00
C SER A 271 10.19 34.60 -52.36
N HIS A 272 11.07 34.63 -51.35
CA HIS A 272 12.53 34.63 -51.53
C HIS A 272 13.04 33.31 -52.15
N LEU A 273 12.30 32.21 -51.97
CA LEU A 273 12.62 30.93 -52.59
C LEU A 273 12.06 30.78 -54.02
N GLY A 274 11.41 31.83 -54.54
CA GLY A 274 10.75 31.83 -55.84
C GLY A 274 9.55 30.87 -55.87
N ILE A 275 8.88 30.71 -54.73
CA ILE A 275 7.66 29.90 -54.63
C ILE A 275 6.47 30.84 -54.77
N SER A 276 5.80 30.79 -55.91
CA SER A 276 4.56 31.55 -56.16
C SER A 276 3.44 31.10 -55.22
N GLY A 277 2.84 32.02 -54.47
CA GLY A 277 1.76 31.73 -53.51
C GLY A 277 1.72 32.72 -52.35
N GLU A 278 0.93 32.40 -51.31
CA GLU A 278 0.87 33.18 -50.06
C GLU A 278 2.23 33.16 -49.34
N ASN A 279 2.61 34.30 -48.76
CA ASN A 279 3.89 34.46 -48.06
C ASN A 279 3.84 33.71 -46.74
N VAL A 280 4.58 32.61 -46.64
CA VAL A 280 4.72 31.87 -45.39
C VAL A 280 6.14 32.05 -44.88
N GLU A 281 6.25 32.54 -43.65
CA GLU A 281 7.53 32.74 -42.97
C GLU A 281 8.19 31.40 -42.64
N PHE A 282 9.52 31.36 -42.76
CA PHE A 282 10.33 30.21 -42.39
C PHE A 282 10.97 30.42 -41.02
N ILE A 283 10.82 29.41 -40.16
CA ILE A 283 11.57 29.26 -38.90
C ILE A 283 12.03 27.82 -38.84
#